data_AF-A0A6A4H5B9-F1
#
_entry.id   AF-A0A6A4H5B9-F1
#
_cell.length_a   1.000
_cell.length_b   1.000
_cell.length_c   1.000
_cell.angle_alpha   90.00
_cell.angle_beta   90.00
_cell.angle_gamma   90.00
#
_symmetry.space_group_name_H-M   'P 1'
#
loop_
_entity.id
_entity.type
_entity.pdbx_description
1 polymer ?
#
loop_
_entity_poly.entity_id
_entity_poly.type
_entity_poly.pdbx_seq_one_letter_code
_entity_poly.pdbx_strand_id
1 'polypeptide(L)'
;MLNPEGIQATDIECKSFQVYLCQECLTSLSKNRLPRLALNNNLFRGELPDDLKDVTWVEEMAVALYRTTAFVSRIYGTSNAGDPLQLHGNVCAHPLDFVANTKKLPWTPADLNDLISIVFVGRQRLTKEQLNKLTQYFVRQSVIRRLLNYLCRHHIQYLGIPPPDELSLSLYPENGLLPGLADRIVYDHESDPIEVFESESKGFDEHPAELLHGNQKELLMERSRRLRSRS
;
A
#
# COMPACT_ATOMS: atom_id res chain seq x y z
N MET A 1 4.37 -15.99 -2.65
CA MET A 1 4.23 -16.56 -1.28
C MET A 1 3.72 -17.98 -1.48
N LEU A 2 4.14 -18.97 -0.69
CA LEU A 2 3.38 -20.22 -0.68
C LEU A 2 2.03 -19.89 -0.02
N ASN A 3 0.92 -20.27 -0.64
CA ASN A 3 -0.40 -20.12 -0.01
C ASN A 3 -0.34 -20.89 1.33
N PRO A 4 -0.71 -20.29 2.48
CA PRO A 4 -0.77 -20.98 3.76
C PRO A 4 -1.52 -22.32 3.71
N GLU A 5 -2.57 -22.42 2.88
CA GLU A 5 -3.32 -23.67 2.66
C GLU A 5 -2.49 -24.77 1.99
N GLY A 6 -1.43 -24.39 1.30
CA GLY A 6 -0.48 -25.29 0.65
C GLY A 6 0.64 -25.78 1.57
N ILE A 7 0.65 -25.41 2.85
CA ILE A 7 1.62 -25.88 3.85
C ILE A 7 0.88 -26.56 4.98
N GLN A 8 1.13 -27.85 5.17
CA GLN A 8 0.58 -28.62 6.29
C GLN A 8 1.70 -29.12 7.18
N ALA A 9 1.75 -28.64 8.41
CA ALA A 9 2.60 -29.26 9.43
C ALA A 9 2.10 -30.68 9.71
N THR A 10 2.99 -31.66 9.67
CA THR A 10 2.66 -33.06 9.94
C THR A 10 2.87 -33.44 11.41
N ASP A 11 3.43 -32.53 12.20
CA ASP A 11 3.60 -32.65 13.63
C ASP A 11 3.33 -31.34 14.38
N ILE A 12 3.07 -31.46 15.68
CA ILE A 12 2.74 -30.33 16.57
C ILE A 12 3.96 -29.42 16.79
N GLU A 13 5.17 -29.97 16.65
CA GLU A 13 6.44 -29.24 16.82
C GLU A 13 6.94 -28.57 15.53
N CYS A 14 6.21 -28.68 14.42
CA CYS A 14 6.57 -28.19 13.08
C CYS A 14 7.97 -28.65 12.58
N LYS A 15 8.44 -29.83 12.99
CA LYS A 15 9.71 -30.42 12.53
C LYS A 15 9.55 -31.08 11.16
N SER A 16 8.33 -31.45 10.80
CA SER A 16 7.99 -32.03 9.51
C SER A 16 6.78 -31.32 8.90
N PHE A 17 6.84 -31.07 7.60
CA PHE A 17 5.78 -30.39 6.87
C PHE A 17 5.66 -30.95 5.45
N GLN A 18 4.44 -30.89 4.93
CA GLN A 18 4.11 -31.15 3.54
C GLN A 18 3.83 -29.83 2.83
N VAL A 19 4.34 -29.71 1.60
CA VAL A 19 4.12 -28.53 0.76
C VAL A 19 3.46 -28.97 -0.53
N TYR A 20 2.33 -28.35 -0.85
CA TYR A 20 1.68 -28.47 -2.15
C TYR A 20 2.30 -27.44 -3.11
N LEU A 21 2.90 -27.95 -4.18
CA LEU A 21 3.52 -27.14 -5.22
C LEU A 21 2.72 -27.31 -6.51
N CYS A 22 2.48 -26.21 -7.23
CA CYS A 22 2.00 -26.32 -8.60
C CYS A 22 3.10 -26.95 -9.49
N GLN A 23 2.69 -27.50 -10.63
CA GLN A 23 3.60 -28.19 -11.55
C GLN A 23 4.75 -27.29 -12.03
N GLU A 24 4.52 -25.99 -12.23
CA GLU A 24 5.54 -25.02 -12.65
C GLU A 24 6.62 -24.80 -11.59
N CYS A 25 6.20 -24.62 -10.32
CA CYS A 25 7.12 -24.47 -9.19
C CYS A 25 7.93 -25.75 -8.99
N LEU A 26 7.28 -26.92 -9.02
CA LEU A 26 7.95 -28.21 -8.91
C LEU A 26 8.96 -28.44 -10.03
N THR A 27 8.61 -28.10 -11.27
CA THR A 27 9.50 -28.23 -12.44
C THR A 27 10.71 -27.31 -12.35
N SER A 28 10.56 -26.11 -11.77
CA SER A 28 11.67 -25.18 -11.55
C SER A 28 12.60 -25.69 -10.46
N LEU A 29 12.03 -26.11 -9.32
CA LEU A 29 12.77 -26.61 -8.18
C LEU A 29 13.50 -27.92 -8.47
N SER A 30 12.91 -28.84 -9.24
CA SER A 30 13.57 -30.10 -9.65
C SER A 30 14.80 -29.87 -10.52
N LYS A 31 14.87 -28.72 -11.21
CA LYS A 31 16.02 -28.25 -11.97
C LYS A 31 16.98 -27.38 -11.16
N ASN A 32 16.79 -27.34 -9.83
CA ASN A 32 17.55 -26.50 -8.90
C ASN A 32 17.51 -25.01 -9.26
N ARG A 33 16.38 -24.54 -9.81
CA ARG A 33 16.12 -23.13 -10.16
C ARG A 33 14.99 -22.58 -9.30
N LEU A 34 15.10 -21.32 -8.89
CA LEU A 34 14.00 -20.63 -8.21
C LEU A 34 12.82 -20.45 -9.17
N PRO A 35 11.58 -20.79 -8.75
CA PRO A 35 10.39 -20.47 -9.52
C PRO A 35 10.33 -18.97 -9.80
N ARG A 36 9.88 -18.61 -11.02
CA ARG A 36 9.86 -17.22 -11.50
C ARG A 36 9.17 -16.25 -10.53
N LEU A 37 8.10 -16.68 -9.88
CA LEU A 37 7.28 -15.88 -8.96
C LEU A 37 7.50 -16.23 -7.48
N ALA A 38 8.57 -16.95 -7.15
CA ALA A 38 8.92 -17.19 -5.76
C ALA A 38 9.23 -15.87 -5.05
N LEU A 39 8.79 -15.71 -3.79
CA LEU A 39 9.18 -14.54 -2.98
C LEU A 39 10.69 -14.40 -2.87
N ASN A 40 11.37 -15.53 -2.75
CA ASN A 40 12.82 -15.63 -2.72
C ASN A 40 13.49 -15.25 -4.06
N ASN A 41 12.73 -14.94 -5.11
CA ASN A 41 13.23 -14.35 -6.36
C ASN A 41 13.31 -12.82 -6.29
N ASN A 42 13.66 -12.27 -5.11
CA ASN A 42 13.67 -10.82 -4.84
C ASN A 42 12.31 -10.15 -5.12
N LEU A 43 11.22 -10.89 -4.95
CA LEU A 43 9.84 -10.39 -5.03
C LEU A 43 9.27 -10.08 -3.64
N PHE A 44 10.09 -10.28 -2.61
CA PHE A 44 9.82 -9.88 -1.24
C PHE A 44 10.88 -8.89 -0.79
N ARG A 45 10.44 -7.71 -0.38
CA ARG A 45 11.31 -6.63 0.10
C ARG A 45 12.09 -7.01 1.38
N GLY A 46 11.60 -7.98 2.14
CA GLY A 46 12.12 -8.28 3.47
C GLY A 46 11.55 -7.34 4.53
N GLU A 47 12.00 -7.55 5.77
CA GLU A 47 11.74 -6.62 6.87
C GLU A 47 12.67 -5.41 6.73
N LEU A 48 12.09 -4.21 6.79
CA LEU A 48 12.87 -2.98 6.86
C LEU A 48 13.37 -2.75 8.30
N PRO A 49 14.53 -2.09 8.46
CA PRO A 49 15.02 -1.71 9.78
C PRO A 49 14.03 -0.79 10.50
N ASP A 50 14.11 -0.72 11.83
CA ASP A 50 13.13 -0.02 12.67
C ASP A 50 12.88 1.43 12.24
N ASP A 51 13.91 2.12 11.72
CA ASP A 51 13.85 3.51 11.25
C ASP A 51 13.20 3.72 9.88
N LEU A 52 12.83 2.62 9.20
CA LEU A 52 12.16 2.58 7.90
C LEU A 52 10.85 1.76 7.92
N LYS A 53 10.40 1.29 9.09
CA LYS A 53 9.16 0.51 9.21
C LYS A 53 7.90 1.32 8.92
N ASP A 54 7.97 2.64 9.10
CA ASP A 54 6.87 3.58 8.90
C ASP A 54 6.93 4.29 7.54
N VAL A 55 7.67 3.72 6.58
CA VAL A 55 7.72 4.24 5.21
C VAL A 55 6.32 4.26 4.59
N THR A 56 5.96 5.36 3.93
CA THR A 56 4.70 5.45 3.19
C THR A 56 4.83 4.77 1.83
N TRP A 57 3.72 4.29 1.29
CA TRP A 57 3.74 3.67 -0.04
C TRP A 57 4.21 4.65 -1.14
N VAL A 58 3.99 5.96 -1.00
CA VAL A 58 4.53 6.98 -1.92
C VAL A 58 6.04 7.12 -1.80
N GLU A 59 6.60 7.03 -0.59
CA GLU A 59 8.06 6.98 -0.38
C GLU A 59 8.67 5.73 -1.00
N GLU A 60 7.99 4.59 -0.94
CA GLU A 60 8.40 3.37 -1.64
C GLU A 60 8.35 3.53 -3.17
N MET A 61 7.30 4.16 -3.70
CA MET A 61 7.20 4.47 -5.12
C MET A 61 8.32 5.39 -5.61
N ALA A 62 8.77 6.32 -4.76
CA ALA A 62 9.87 7.25 -5.08
C ALA A 62 11.19 6.53 -5.37
N VAL A 63 11.38 5.31 -4.84
CA VAL A 63 12.61 4.54 -4.99
C VAL A 63 12.44 3.26 -5.82
N ALA A 64 11.21 2.92 -6.23
CA ALA A 64 10.92 1.66 -6.91
C ALA A 64 11.58 1.54 -8.29
N LEU A 65 12.14 0.36 -8.58
CA LEU A 65 12.73 0.01 -9.89
C LEU A 65 11.68 -0.35 -10.94
N TYR A 66 10.66 -1.10 -10.50
CA TYR A 66 9.57 -1.58 -11.35
C TYR A 66 8.27 -0.96 -10.85
N ARG A 67 7.40 -0.55 -11.78
CA ARG A 67 6.20 0.22 -11.47
C ARG A 67 4.94 -0.46 -11.98
N THR A 68 3.88 -0.29 -11.19
CA THR A 68 2.48 -0.38 -11.57
C THR A 68 2.07 0.95 -12.22
N THR A 69 1.32 0.90 -13.31
CA THR A 69 1.06 2.04 -14.20
C THR A 69 0.09 3.09 -13.66
N ALA A 70 -0.91 2.73 -12.85
CA ALA A 70 -1.87 3.70 -12.33
C ALA A 70 -2.45 3.28 -10.98
N PHE A 71 -2.46 4.20 -10.03
CA PHE A 71 -3.15 4.12 -8.75
C PHE A 71 -4.32 5.10 -8.79
N VAL A 72 -5.55 4.59 -8.81
CA VAL A 72 -6.75 5.42 -8.77
C VAL A 72 -7.38 5.27 -7.39
N SER A 73 -7.34 6.33 -6.62
CA SER A 73 -7.93 6.38 -5.29
C SER A 73 -9.16 7.28 -5.28
N ARG A 74 -10.32 6.72 -4.97
CA ARG A 74 -11.54 7.45 -4.65
C ARG A 74 -11.61 7.76 -3.17
N ILE A 75 -11.75 9.04 -2.84
CA ILE A 75 -11.94 9.51 -1.47
C ILE A 75 -13.37 10.04 -1.36
N TYR A 76 -14.13 9.49 -0.43
CA TYR A 76 -15.52 9.85 -0.21
C TYR A 76 -15.62 10.86 0.94
N GLY A 77 -16.25 11.99 0.65
CA GLY A 77 -16.60 12.99 1.65
C GLY A 77 -17.84 12.56 2.45
N THR A 78 -17.80 12.77 3.76
CA THR A 78 -18.95 12.56 4.65
C THR A 78 -19.65 13.91 4.93
N SER A 79 -20.96 13.88 5.17
CA SER A 79 -21.75 15.07 5.51
C SER A 79 -21.39 15.66 6.88
N ASN A 80 -20.83 14.85 7.77
CA ASN A 80 -20.42 15.24 9.12
C ASN A 80 -18.93 15.54 9.16
N ALA A 81 -18.56 16.75 9.58
CA ALA A 81 -17.16 17.18 9.70
C ALA A 81 -16.29 16.33 10.66
N GLY A 82 -16.92 15.54 11.54
CA GLY A 82 -16.25 14.65 12.50
C GLY A 82 -15.98 13.23 11.99
N ASP A 83 -16.61 12.81 10.89
CA ASP A 83 -16.45 11.44 10.39
C ASP A 83 -15.14 11.32 9.59
N PRO A 84 -14.44 10.17 9.69
CA PRO A 84 -13.23 9.95 8.92
C PRO A 84 -13.55 9.88 7.42
N LEU A 85 -12.65 10.43 6.58
CA LEU A 85 -12.74 10.26 5.13
C LEU A 85 -12.57 8.78 4.80
N GLN A 86 -13.48 8.23 3.99
CA GLN A 86 -13.38 6.85 3.52
C GLN A 86 -12.62 6.81 2.19
N LEU A 87 -11.66 5.90 2.08
CA LEU A 87 -10.80 5.73 0.90
C LEU A 87 -11.10 4.37 0.26
N HIS A 88 -11.48 4.36 -1.01
CA HIS A 88 -11.54 3.16 -1.83
C HIS A 88 -10.59 3.32 -3.02
N GLY A 89 -9.74 2.33 -3.31
CA GLY A 89 -8.73 2.46 -4.35
C GLY A 89 -8.71 1.27 -5.27
N ASN A 90 -8.64 1.53 -6.57
CA ASN A 90 -8.33 0.53 -7.58
C ASN A 90 -6.87 0.70 -8.02
N VAL A 91 -6.13 -0.41 -8.02
CA VAL A 91 -4.73 -0.44 -8.45
C VAL A 91 -4.63 -1.22 -9.76
N CYS A 92 -4.20 -0.56 -10.84
CA CYS A 92 -4.03 -1.19 -12.15
C CYS A 92 -2.55 -1.33 -12.50
N ALA A 93 -2.06 -2.57 -12.56
CA ALA A 93 -0.67 -2.90 -12.87
C ALA A 93 -0.50 -3.39 -14.31
N HIS A 94 0.14 -2.59 -15.16
CA HIS A 94 0.70 -3.05 -16.43
C HIS A 94 2.23 -3.08 -16.35
N PRO A 95 2.91 -4.02 -17.03
CA PRO A 95 4.37 -4.06 -17.07
C PRO A 95 4.93 -2.79 -17.72
N LEU A 96 5.74 -2.03 -16.99
CA LEU A 96 6.54 -0.97 -17.58
C LEU A 96 7.90 -1.55 -17.98
N ASP A 97 8.22 -1.55 -19.28
CA ASP A 97 9.54 -1.98 -19.75
C ASP A 97 10.58 -0.88 -19.47
N PHE A 98 11.33 -1.06 -18.38
CA PHE A 98 12.26 -0.07 -17.83
C PHE A 98 13.60 -0.01 -18.57
N VAL A 99 13.92 -1.00 -19.41
CA VAL A 99 15.27 -1.19 -19.95
C VAL A 99 15.73 -0.03 -20.86
N ALA A 100 14.81 0.80 -21.36
CA ALA A 100 15.15 1.91 -22.25
C ALA A 100 15.54 3.23 -21.55
N ASN A 101 15.18 3.44 -20.28
CA ASN A 101 15.37 4.73 -19.61
C ASN A 101 16.14 4.57 -18.30
N THR A 102 17.45 4.76 -18.38
CA THR A 102 18.41 4.91 -17.27
C THR A 102 18.08 6.17 -16.44
N LYS A 103 16.92 6.21 -15.79
CA LYS A 103 16.53 7.31 -14.92
C LYS A 103 17.26 7.18 -13.58
N LYS A 104 17.80 8.30 -13.12
CA LYS A 104 18.39 8.43 -11.78
C LYS A 104 17.27 8.33 -10.74
N LEU A 105 17.55 7.69 -9.62
CA LEU A 105 16.64 7.63 -8.47
C LEU A 105 17.05 8.68 -7.41
N PRO A 106 16.12 9.19 -6.59
CA PRO A 106 14.69 8.89 -6.59
C PRO A 106 13.97 9.51 -7.78
N TRP A 107 12.80 8.97 -8.09
CA TRP A 107 11.86 9.58 -9.03
C TRP A 107 11.47 10.97 -8.56
N THR A 108 11.11 11.88 -9.47
CA THR A 108 10.66 13.21 -9.08
C THR A 108 9.20 13.17 -8.61
N PRO A 109 8.73 14.16 -7.82
CA PRO A 109 7.31 14.27 -7.49
C PRO A 109 6.41 14.32 -8.73
N ALA A 110 6.87 14.94 -9.83
CA ALA A 110 6.14 14.94 -11.10
C ALA A 110 5.98 13.53 -11.69
N ASP A 111 7.05 12.72 -11.69
CA ASP A 111 6.98 11.33 -12.15
C ASP A 111 6.02 10.49 -11.29
N LEU A 112 5.85 10.81 -10.00
CA LEU A 112 4.90 10.13 -9.11
C LEU A 112 3.46 10.60 -9.33
N ASN A 113 3.25 11.90 -9.50
CA ASN A 113 1.94 12.47 -9.77
C ASN A 113 1.30 11.97 -11.08
N ASP A 114 2.10 11.58 -12.07
CA ASP A 114 1.57 10.97 -13.30
C ASP A 114 1.04 9.54 -13.08
N LEU A 115 1.38 8.91 -11.95
CA LEU A 115 0.95 7.56 -11.59
C LEU A 115 -0.20 7.55 -10.58
N ILE A 116 -0.41 8.64 -9.87
CA ILE A 116 -1.37 8.75 -8.78
C ILE A 116 -2.52 9.65 -9.24
N SER A 117 -3.70 9.06 -9.36
CA SER A 117 -4.95 9.78 -9.62
C SER A 117 -5.83 9.70 -8.38
N ILE A 118 -6.21 10.85 -7.84
CA ILE A 118 -7.14 10.93 -6.71
C ILE A 118 -8.44 11.53 -7.22
N VAL A 119 -9.55 10.84 -7.01
CA VAL A 119 -10.89 11.34 -7.28
C VAL A 119 -11.58 11.56 -5.94
N PHE A 120 -11.92 12.79 -5.61
CA PHE A 120 -12.70 13.12 -4.44
C PHE A 120 -14.18 13.24 -4.81
N VAL A 121 -15.02 12.41 -4.20
CA VAL A 121 -16.48 12.44 -4.38
C VAL A 121 -17.11 13.17 -3.20
N GLY A 122 -17.72 14.32 -3.45
CA GLY A 122 -18.38 15.10 -2.41
C GLY A 122 -18.76 16.51 -2.83
N ARG A 123 -19.70 17.11 -2.09
CA ARG A 123 -20.33 18.40 -2.41
C ARG A 123 -19.40 19.62 -2.33
N GLN A 124 -18.25 19.49 -1.67
CA GLN A 124 -17.29 20.58 -1.45
C GLN A 124 -15.86 20.14 -1.70
N ARG A 125 -14.97 21.08 -2.01
CA ARG A 125 -13.53 20.80 -2.12
C ARG A 125 -12.92 20.49 -0.75
N LEU A 126 -11.88 19.67 -0.76
CA LEU A 126 -11.10 19.34 0.43
C LEU A 126 -10.46 20.61 1.02
N THR A 127 -10.64 20.82 2.32
CA THR A 127 -9.92 21.88 3.04
C THR A 127 -8.46 21.49 3.27
N LYS A 128 -7.60 22.46 3.60
CA LYS A 128 -6.20 22.19 3.98
C LYS A 128 -6.08 21.18 5.12
N GLU A 129 -6.99 21.25 6.10
CA GLU A 129 -7.03 20.32 7.22
C GLU A 129 -7.38 18.90 6.79
N GLN A 130 -8.31 18.75 5.83
CA GLN A 130 -8.67 17.44 5.28
C GLN A 130 -7.55 16.87 4.40
N LEU A 131 -6.86 17.69 3.61
CA LEU A 131 -5.66 17.27 2.88
C LEU A 131 -4.56 16.77 3.81
N ASN A 132 -4.39 17.40 4.97
CA ASN A 132 -3.41 16.97 5.97
C ASN A 132 -3.75 15.62 6.62
N LYS A 133 -5.02 15.16 6.52
CA LYS A 133 -5.41 13.82 6.97
C LYS A 133 -5.03 12.72 5.98
N LEU A 134 -4.60 13.07 4.76
CA LEU A 134 -4.17 12.14 3.73
C LEU A 134 -2.72 11.67 3.95
N THR A 135 -2.41 11.20 5.16
CA THR A 135 -1.06 10.85 5.61
C THR A 135 -0.42 9.74 4.79
N GLN A 136 -1.21 8.90 4.13
CA GLN A 136 -0.72 7.87 3.22
C GLN A 136 -0.01 8.45 1.98
N TYR A 137 -0.31 9.70 1.59
CA TYR A 137 0.36 10.39 0.49
C TYR A 137 1.46 11.34 0.95
N PHE A 138 1.81 11.31 2.24
CA PHE A 138 2.90 12.10 2.75
C PHE A 138 4.24 11.47 2.36
N VAL A 139 5.21 12.34 2.15
CA VAL A 139 6.57 12.00 1.77
C VAL A 139 7.53 12.80 2.64
N ARG A 140 8.62 12.13 3.02
CA ARG A 140 9.72 12.72 3.79
C ARG A 140 11.00 12.54 3.01
N GLN A 141 11.63 13.64 2.63
CA GLN A 141 12.89 13.63 1.90
C GLN A 141 13.95 12.75 2.59
N SER A 142 14.06 12.85 3.92
CA SER A 142 15.04 12.08 4.68
C SER A 142 14.80 10.57 4.63
N VAL A 143 13.53 10.14 4.60
CA VAL A 143 13.15 8.73 4.52
C VAL A 143 13.43 8.17 3.13
N ILE A 144 13.05 8.89 2.08
CA ILE A 144 13.34 8.51 0.69
C ILE A 144 14.85 8.29 0.50
N ARG A 145 15.67 9.21 1.01
CA ARG A 145 17.13 9.08 0.98
C ARG A 145 17.62 7.82 1.70
N ARG A 146 17.18 7.61 2.95
CA ARG A 146 17.61 6.47 3.76
C ARG A 146 17.18 5.15 3.13
N LEU A 147 15.94 5.08 2.66
CA LEU A 147 15.37 3.92 2.00
C LEU A 147 16.15 3.56 0.73
N LEU A 148 16.41 4.53 -0.16
CA LEU A 148 17.18 4.28 -1.39
C LEU A 148 18.60 3.79 -1.07
N ASN A 149 19.27 4.44 -0.11
CA ASN A 149 20.61 4.02 0.33
C ASN A 149 20.61 2.61 0.94
N TYR A 150 19.58 2.27 1.71
CA TYR A 150 19.41 0.94 2.28
C TYR A 150 19.23 -0.10 1.16
N LEU A 151 18.33 0.15 0.22
CA LEU A 151 18.06 -0.75 -0.90
C LEU A 151 19.31 -0.96 -1.77
N CYS A 152 20.08 0.09 -2.07
CA CYS A 152 21.34 -0.02 -2.82
C CYS A 152 22.40 -0.88 -2.11
N ARG A 153 22.36 -0.99 -0.77
CA ARG A 153 23.31 -1.80 0.02
C ARG A 153 22.85 -3.23 0.24
N HIS A 154 21.54 -3.46 0.32
CA HIS A 154 20.98 -4.72 0.81
C HIS A 154 20.19 -5.50 -0.25
N HIS A 155 19.82 -4.88 -1.38
CA HIS A 155 18.97 -5.51 -2.37
C HIS A 155 19.66 -5.65 -3.73
N ILE A 156 19.81 -6.88 -4.21
CA ILE A 156 20.59 -7.20 -5.42
C ILE A 156 20.07 -6.51 -6.68
N GLN A 157 18.76 -6.22 -6.76
CA GLN A 157 18.20 -5.51 -7.91
C GLN A 157 18.65 -4.04 -7.99
N TYR A 158 19.13 -3.46 -6.88
CA TYR A 158 19.62 -2.09 -6.83
C TYR A 158 21.15 -2.02 -7.07
N LEU A 159 21.79 -3.15 -7.38
CA LEU A 159 23.21 -3.19 -7.66
C LEU A 159 23.53 -2.38 -8.93
N GLY A 160 24.50 -1.47 -8.83
CA GLY A 160 24.92 -0.62 -9.95
C GLY A 160 24.08 0.63 -10.17
N ILE A 161 23.07 0.89 -9.33
CA ILE A 161 22.35 2.15 -9.33
C ILE A 161 23.22 3.25 -8.72
N PRO A 162 23.29 4.45 -9.33
CA PRO A 162 24.05 5.55 -8.76
C PRO A 162 23.49 5.97 -7.38
N PRO A 163 24.28 6.70 -6.57
CA PRO A 163 23.77 7.33 -5.36
C PRO A 163 22.53 8.20 -5.63
N PRO A 164 21.69 8.45 -4.60
CA PRO A 164 20.51 9.30 -4.73
C PRO A 164 20.82 10.62 -5.46
N ASP A 165 20.05 10.94 -6.49
CA ASP A 165 20.17 12.21 -7.20
C ASP A 165 19.65 13.34 -6.32
N GLU A 166 20.57 14.23 -5.95
CA GLU A 166 20.30 15.33 -5.03
C GLU A 166 19.30 16.34 -5.59
N LEU A 167 19.26 16.53 -6.91
CA LEU A 167 18.34 17.45 -7.55
C LEU A 167 16.91 16.90 -7.43
N SER A 168 16.68 15.65 -7.83
CA SER A 168 15.38 14.99 -7.65
C SER A 168 14.95 14.97 -6.18
N LEU A 169 15.88 14.68 -5.28
CA LEU A 169 15.58 14.60 -3.85
C LEU A 169 15.26 15.98 -3.25
N SER A 170 15.87 17.06 -3.72
CA SER A 170 15.59 18.44 -3.28
C SER A 170 14.17 18.92 -3.57
N LEU A 171 13.46 18.26 -4.49
CA LEU A 171 12.06 18.55 -4.81
C LEU A 171 11.08 18.03 -3.76
N TYR A 172 11.51 17.14 -2.88
CA TYR A 172 10.67 16.59 -1.81
C TYR A 172 10.72 17.46 -0.56
N PRO A 173 9.58 17.62 0.15
CA PRO A 173 9.55 18.33 1.42
C PRO A 173 10.24 17.53 2.52
N GLU A 174 10.64 18.20 3.60
CA GLU A 174 11.14 17.53 4.82
C GLU A 174 10.12 16.53 5.37
N ASN A 175 8.86 16.96 5.43
CA ASN A 175 7.69 16.15 5.74
C ASN A 175 6.42 16.85 5.23
N GLY A 176 5.63 16.19 4.38
CA GLY A 176 4.36 16.75 3.93
C GLY A 176 3.74 15.99 2.78
N LEU A 177 2.60 16.47 2.29
CA LEU A 177 1.93 15.91 1.11
C LEU A 177 2.86 15.92 -0.11
N LEU A 178 2.78 14.89 -0.96
CA LEU A 178 3.48 14.85 -2.24
C LEU A 178 3.27 16.16 -3.03
N PRO A 179 4.34 16.91 -3.36
CA PRO A 179 4.21 18.18 -4.07
C PRO A 179 3.45 18.03 -5.39
N GLY A 180 2.47 18.90 -5.63
CA GLY A 180 1.62 18.89 -6.83
C GLY A 180 0.45 17.90 -6.80
N LEU A 181 0.35 17.04 -5.79
CA LEU A 181 -0.74 16.06 -5.70
C LEU A 181 -2.10 16.72 -5.46
N ALA A 182 -2.16 17.74 -4.60
CA ALA A 182 -3.40 18.45 -4.27
C ALA A 182 -4.05 19.08 -5.53
N ASP A 183 -3.24 19.56 -6.46
CA ASP A 183 -3.71 20.21 -7.70
C ASP A 183 -4.26 19.20 -8.72
N ARG A 184 -3.96 17.90 -8.54
CA ARG A 184 -4.40 16.82 -9.43
C ARG A 184 -5.60 16.04 -8.89
N ILE A 185 -6.15 16.44 -7.74
CA ILE A 185 -7.37 15.84 -7.21
C ILE A 185 -8.53 16.23 -8.12
N VAL A 186 -9.17 15.22 -8.72
CA VAL A 186 -10.39 15.38 -9.52
C VAL A 186 -11.56 15.44 -8.55
N TYR A 187 -12.40 16.47 -8.65
CA TYR A 187 -13.57 16.62 -7.79
C TYR A 187 -14.83 16.22 -8.54
N ASP A 188 -15.52 15.20 -8.04
CA ASP A 188 -16.87 14.82 -8.45
C ASP A 188 -17.88 15.41 -7.45
N HIS A 189 -18.57 16.45 -7.90
CA HIS A 189 -19.59 17.16 -7.11
C HIS A 189 -21.02 16.70 -7.42
N GLU A 190 -21.20 15.92 -8.49
CA GLU A 190 -22.52 15.53 -9.00
C GLU A 190 -22.99 14.22 -8.37
N SER A 191 -22.05 13.32 -8.09
CA SER A 191 -22.34 12.02 -7.49
C SER A 191 -22.60 12.11 -5.98
N ASP A 192 -23.58 11.36 -5.49
CA ASP A 192 -23.78 11.18 -4.06
C ASP A 192 -22.73 10.20 -3.49
N PRO A 193 -21.93 10.61 -2.48
CA PRO A 193 -20.86 9.76 -1.95
C PRO A 193 -21.35 8.43 -1.39
N ILE A 194 -22.55 8.39 -0.79
CA ILE A 194 -23.13 7.19 -0.19
C ILE A 194 -23.59 6.25 -1.30
N GLU A 195 -24.30 6.76 -2.31
CA GLU A 195 -24.78 5.94 -3.42
C GLU A 195 -23.63 5.34 -4.25
N VAL A 196 -22.59 6.13 -4.56
CA VAL A 196 -21.42 5.61 -5.28
C VAL A 196 -20.69 4.57 -4.42
N PHE A 197 -20.48 4.85 -3.13
CA PHE A 197 -19.83 3.92 -2.21
C PHE A 197 -20.57 2.57 -2.13
N GLU A 198 -21.89 2.59 -1.95
CA GLU A 198 -22.71 1.38 -1.91
C GLU A 198 -22.70 0.64 -3.25
N SER A 199 -22.72 1.36 -4.38
CA SER A 199 -22.71 0.75 -5.70
C SER A 199 -21.39 0.06 -6.04
N GLU A 200 -20.25 0.66 -5.66
CA GLU A 200 -18.93 0.07 -5.89
C GLU A 200 -18.66 -1.08 -4.93
N SER A 201 -19.19 -1.01 -3.71
CA SER A 201 -19.03 -2.06 -2.70
C SER A 201 -20.00 -3.24 -2.91
N LYS A 202 -20.97 -3.14 -3.82
CA LYS A 202 -21.88 -4.24 -4.16
C LYS A 202 -21.10 -5.38 -4.81
N GLY A 203 -21.10 -6.53 -4.14
CA GLY A 203 -20.49 -7.77 -4.64
C GLY A 203 -19.12 -8.08 -4.07
N PHE A 204 -18.58 -7.23 -3.19
CA PHE A 204 -17.47 -7.60 -2.31
C PHE A 204 -18.03 -8.23 -1.03
N ASP A 205 -17.48 -9.37 -0.62
CA ASP A 205 -17.80 -9.98 0.68
C ASP A 205 -17.34 -9.04 1.81
N GLU A 206 -18.06 -9.03 2.94
CA GLU A 206 -17.65 -8.28 4.13
C GLU A 206 -16.21 -8.61 4.51
N HIS A 207 -15.40 -7.58 4.72
CA HIS A 207 -13.98 -7.77 4.97
C HIS A 207 -13.80 -8.57 6.29
N PRO A 208 -12.96 -9.62 6.35
CA PRO A 208 -12.86 -10.49 7.53
C PRO A 208 -12.54 -9.75 8.84
N ALA A 209 -11.92 -8.58 8.75
CA ALA A 209 -11.66 -7.72 9.91
C ALA A 209 -12.93 -7.09 10.53
N GLU A 210 -13.99 -6.87 9.74
CA GLU A 210 -15.27 -6.34 10.23
C GLU A 210 -16.05 -7.38 11.05
N LEU A 211 -15.90 -8.66 10.71
CA LEU A 211 -16.43 -9.79 11.49
C LEU A 211 -15.82 -9.88 12.90
N LEU A 212 -14.61 -9.33 13.11
CA LEU A 212 -13.97 -9.29 14.43
C LEU A 212 -14.57 -8.21 15.34
N HIS A 213 -15.12 -7.13 14.78
CA HIS A 213 -15.74 -6.04 15.54
C HIS A 213 -17.19 -6.31 15.95
N GLY A 214 -17.91 -7.18 15.22
CA GLY A 214 -19.25 -7.64 15.60
C GLY A 214 -19.28 -8.33 16.97
N ASN A 215 -18.32 -9.24 17.20
CA ASN A 215 -18.19 -9.97 18.47
C ASN A 215 -17.86 -9.06 19.68
N GLN A 216 -17.11 -7.96 19.46
CA GLN A 216 -16.74 -7.07 20.56
C GLN A 216 -17.90 -6.20 21.06
N LYS A 217 -18.82 -5.79 20.17
CA LYS A 217 -20.02 -5.02 20.56
C LYS A 217 -21.00 -5.87 21.38
N GLU A 218 -21.20 -7.14 21.03
CA GLU A 218 -22.03 -8.07 21.81
C GLU A 218 -21.43 -8.32 23.19
N LEU A 219 -20.12 -8.57 23.29
CA LEU A 219 -19.41 -8.77 24.56
C LEU A 219 -19.46 -7.53 25.47
N LEU A 220 -19.39 -6.32 24.91
CA LEU A 220 -19.52 -5.06 25.64
C LEU A 220 -20.96 -4.79 26.12
N MET A 221 -21.97 -5.14 25.32
CA MET A 221 -23.38 -5.07 25.73
C MET A 221 -23.72 -6.11 26.81
N GLU A 222 -23.20 -7.33 26.73
CA GLU A 222 -23.39 -8.36 27.75
C GLU A 222 -22.73 -8.00 29.09
N ARG A 223 -21.51 -7.44 29.06
CA ARG A 223 -20.85 -6.91 30.27
C ARG A 223 -21.68 -5.78 30.91
N SER A 224 -22.27 -4.91 30.10
CA SER A 224 -23.10 -3.80 30.57
C SER A 224 -24.46 -4.25 31.14
N ARG A 225 -24.99 -5.41 30.70
CA ARG A 225 -26.19 -6.04 31.27
C ARG A 225 -25.91 -6.74 32.60
N ARG A 226 -24.78 -7.46 32.73
CA ARG A 226 -24.38 -8.13 33.98
C ARG A 226 -24.04 -7.16 35.12
N LEU A 227 -23.58 -5.95 34.81
CA LEU A 227 -23.30 -4.92 35.80
C LEU A 227 -24.57 -4.26 36.37
N ARG A 228 -25.69 -4.26 35.63
CA ARG A 228 -26.97 -3.70 36.09
C ARG A 228 -27.85 -4.70 36.85
N SER A 229 -27.54 -6.00 36.78
CA SER A 229 -28.26 -7.05 37.51
C SER A 229 -27.64 -7.37 38.88
N ARG A 230 -26.64 -6.59 39.33
CA ARG A 230 -25.94 -6.75 40.61
C ARG A 230 -25.98 -5.48 41.49
N SER A 231 -26.76 -4.49 41.09
CA SER A 231 -27.08 -3.28 41.87
C SER A 231 -28.49 -3.38 42.43
#